data_AF-A0A399CZW8-F1
#
_entry.id   AF-A0A399CZW8-F1
#
_cell.length_a   1.000
_cell.length_b   1.000
_cell.length_c   1.000
_cell.angle_alpha   90.00
_cell.angle_beta   90.00
_cell.angle_gamma   90.00
#
_symmetry.space_group_name_H-M   'P 1'
#
loop_
_entity.id
_entity.type
_entity.pdbx_description
1 polymer ?
#
loop_
_entity_poly.entity_id
_entity_poly.type
_entity_poly.pdbx_seq_one_letter_code
_entity_poly.pdbx_strand_id
1 'polypeptide(L)'
;MKSLKRTICGFCVLSFFSGVLTLPLQAQKFVWKADNDGWVLSKETGSYKYEKFFAIGTWHVPGYEFTDSLDADEQSYQENAALFKEKSDPFNMLFITPGNEKDYMSDKINILNPFSPILHCYLNEKSGVPEGAEKDYYRSRFIKENVNNPEFENYLDSEIKKILETLPNDKYMYSHIDEIALGGVSKWAVPPVVGAKINERVKKQDKNSLVFVDLLGHCKGSTYFFEQRYQEKYGSLPEDPPYELIDPEARKCKIPLLGFAQAHNGNPVYQFSNGEYSYTDYDFETLKSVWYENTRLVAQAYKNCGDVFGINAFRDFFAYPELSGITVDALKAGLGSKIPVWIYFDGNGYAKPSTMTEQDYIQNVKCQIYTSVIHGATGILFWNDWRKTPEVFDALLPMLKELNENLHIIKLETKDRKIDNDLHIMIKENEKGQKYIIASNTSKTDVISFDIPGKNKKELLPLEVYIALI
;
A
#
# COMPACT_ATOMS: atom_id res chain seq x y z
N MET A 1 15.26 5.40 -91.90
CA MET A 1 16.05 4.13 -91.99
C MET A 1 16.34 3.65 -90.57
N LYS A 2 15.98 2.40 -90.25
CA LYS A 2 16.17 1.64 -88.98
C LYS A 2 15.28 2.14 -87.80
N SER A 3 14.24 1.48 -87.24
CA SER A 3 13.91 0.05 -87.01
C SER A 3 15.04 -0.67 -86.25
N LEU A 4 14.92 -1.28 -85.06
CA LEU A 4 13.79 -1.85 -84.29
C LEU A 4 14.30 -2.32 -82.89
N LYS A 5 13.38 -2.53 -81.92
CA LYS A 5 13.41 -3.48 -80.74
C LYS A 5 14.37 -3.17 -79.56
N ARG A 6 14.08 -3.45 -78.27
CA ARG A 6 13.11 -4.28 -77.51
C ARG A 6 13.12 -3.77 -76.03
N THR A 7 12.01 -3.46 -75.36
CA THR A 7 11.17 -4.29 -74.44
C THR A 7 11.78 -4.63 -73.06
N ILE A 8 11.03 -4.31 -71.99
CA ILE A 8 10.63 -5.12 -70.79
C ILE A 8 10.78 -4.40 -69.43
N CYS A 9 9.61 -4.32 -68.74
CA CYS A 9 9.26 -4.33 -67.30
C CYS A 9 9.96 -3.45 -66.25
N GLY A 10 9.13 -2.86 -65.37
CA GLY A 10 9.55 -2.42 -64.03
C GLY A 10 8.48 -1.67 -63.22
N PHE A 11 7.56 -2.42 -62.60
CA PHE A 11 6.86 -2.15 -61.33
C PHE A 11 6.45 -0.70 -60.95
N CYS A 12 5.15 -0.43 -60.99
CA CYS A 12 4.51 0.55 -60.09
C CYS A 12 4.46 -0.03 -58.67
N VAL A 13 5.29 0.50 -57.77
CA VAL A 13 5.15 0.28 -56.33
C VAL A 13 4.07 1.23 -55.82
N LEU A 14 2.87 0.70 -55.59
CA LEU A 14 1.84 1.34 -54.77
C LEU A 14 2.27 1.17 -53.31
N SER A 15 2.93 2.19 -52.75
CA SER A 15 3.21 2.28 -51.33
C SER A 15 1.89 2.53 -50.59
N PHE A 16 1.30 1.46 -50.06
CA PHE A 16 0.32 1.55 -48.98
C PHE A 16 1.03 2.14 -47.76
N PHE A 17 0.82 3.42 -47.49
CA PHE A 17 1.06 3.98 -46.17
C PHE A 17 0.05 3.35 -45.21
N SER A 18 0.44 2.27 -44.54
CA SER A 18 -0.19 1.84 -43.31
C SER A 18 0.17 2.88 -42.24
N GLY A 19 -0.61 3.95 -42.18
CA GLY A 19 -0.61 4.85 -41.04
C GLY A 19 -1.06 4.05 -39.83
N VAL A 20 -0.10 3.58 -39.03
CA VAL A 20 -0.36 3.18 -37.65
C VAL A 20 -0.87 4.45 -36.97
N LEU A 21 -2.19 4.53 -36.80
CA LEU A 21 -2.84 5.46 -35.88
C LEU A 21 -2.27 5.13 -34.50
N THR A 22 -1.20 5.83 -34.15
CA THR A 22 -0.78 5.97 -32.76
C THR A 22 -1.87 6.82 -32.11
N LEU A 23 -2.82 6.15 -31.46
CA LEU A 23 -3.71 6.84 -30.53
C LEU A 23 -2.80 7.61 -29.56
N PRO A 24 -3.03 8.92 -29.36
CA PRO A 24 -2.25 9.66 -28.38
C PRO A 24 -2.41 8.95 -27.04
N LEU A 25 -1.29 8.54 -26.43
CA LEU A 25 -1.29 8.04 -25.05
C LEU A 25 -2.16 9.00 -24.22
N GLN A 26 -3.20 8.47 -23.58
CA GLN A 26 -4.10 9.27 -22.76
C GLN A 26 -3.27 9.82 -21.59
N ALA A 27 -2.87 11.09 -21.71
CA ALA A 27 -2.05 11.75 -20.72
C ALA A 27 -2.85 11.89 -19.41
N GLN A 28 -2.23 11.51 -18.29
CA GLN A 28 -2.80 11.64 -16.95
C GLN A 28 -3.30 13.09 -16.74
N LYS A 29 -4.56 13.25 -16.31
CA LYS A 29 -5.15 14.59 -16.04
C LYS A 29 -4.77 15.17 -14.68
N PHE A 30 -3.98 14.43 -13.91
CA PHE A 30 -3.54 14.80 -12.57
C PHE A 30 -2.02 14.89 -12.52
N VAL A 31 -1.52 15.95 -11.90
CA VAL A 31 -0.11 16.07 -11.58
C VAL A 31 0.04 15.96 -10.07
N TRP A 32 0.90 15.03 -9.66
CA TRP A 32 1.22 14.76 -8.27
C TRP A 32 2.59 15.31 -7.91
N LYS A 33 2.74 15.76 -6.67
CA LYS A 33 4.05 15.96 -6.04
C LYS A 33 3.93 15.81 -4.53
N ALA A 34 5.02 15.47 -3.85
CA ALA A 34 5.11 15.59 -2.41
C ALA A 34 5.50 17.02 -2.02
N ASP A 35 4.97 17.53 -0.91
CA ASP A 35 5.47 18.75 -0.27
C ASP A 35 6.52 18.47 0.82
N ASN A 36 6.98 19.53 1.49
CA ASN A 36 7.99 19.40 2.55
C ASN A 36 7.42 18.81 3.86
N ASP A 37 6.10 18.77 4.01
CA ASP A 37 5.40 18.26 5.19
C ASP A 37 4.94 16.80 4.99
N GLY A 38 5.31 16.19 3.87
CA GLY A 38 4.93 14.82 3.53
C GLY A 38 3.48 14.66 3.11
N TRP A 39 2.86 15.72 2.58
CA TRP A 39 1.58 15.63 1.89
C TRP A 39 1.79 15.33 0.42
N VAL A 40 0.91 14.48 -0.12
CA VAL A 40 0.66 14.48 -1.56
C VAL A 40 -0.11 15.75 -1.89
N LEU A 41 0.37 16.47 -2.90
CA LEU A 41 -0.30 17.60 -3.51
C LEU A 41 -0.78 17.18 -4.90
N SER A 42 -2.05 17.44 -5.17
CA SER A 42 -2.68 17.20 -6.46
C SER A 42 -3.06 18.52 -7.12
N LYS A 43 -2.99 18.55 -8.45
CA LYS A 43 -3.73 19.54 -9.24
C LYS A 43 -4.36 18.87 -10.46
N GLU A 44 -5.50 19.39 -10.87
CA GLU A 44 -6.07 19.10 -12.18
C GLU A 44 -5.29 19.82 -13.29
N THR A 45 -5.21 19.19 -14.46
CA THR A 45 -4.65 19.79 -15.66
C THR A 45 -5.40 21.08 -16.01
N GLY A 46 -4.67 22.20 -16.10
CA GLY A 46 -5.22 23.54 -16.33
C GLY A 46 -5.36 24.39 -15.07
N SER A 47 -5.31 23.80 -13.87
CA SER A 47 -5.22 24.56 -12.62
C SER A 47 -3.79 25.04 -12.36
N TYR A 48 -3.67 26.22 -11.74
CA TYR A 48 -2.40 26.76 -11.24
C TYR A 48 -2.15 26.43 -9.77
N LYS A 49 -3.18 25.96 -9.03
CA LYS A 49 -3.12 25.74 -7.58
C LYS A 49 -3.00 24.25 -7.27
N TYR A 50 -2.03 23.90 -6.45
CA TYR A 50 -1.92 22.59 -5.83
C TYR A 50 -2.70 22.55 -4.52
N GLU A 51 -3.34 21.42 -4.23
CA GLU A 51 -4.11 21.21 -3.00
C GLU A 51 -3.64 19.95 -2.28
N LYS A 52 -3.72 19.98 -0.95
CA LYS A 52 -3.42 18.80 -0.12
C LYS A 52 -4.43 17.70 -0.39
N PHE A 53 -3.92 16.56 -0.83
CA PHE A 53 -4.66 15.33 -1.06
C PHE A 53 -4.56 14.44 0.18
N PHE A 54 -5.71 14.06 0.73
CA PHE A 54 -5.79 13.04 1.78
C PHE A 54 -6.40 11.78 1.15
N ALA A 55 -5.63 10.69 1.10
CA ALA A 55 -6.12 9.45 0.49
C ALA A 55 -7.16 8.77 1.40
N ILE A 56 -8.27 8.34 0.81
CA ILE A 56 -9.24 7.42 1.43
C ILE A 56 -9.54 6.37 0.38
N GLY A 57 -8.79 5.27 0.42
CA GLY A 57 -8.85 4.20 -0.57
C GLY A 57 -9.45 2.91 -0.04
N THR A 58 -10.02 2.09 -0.93
CA THR A 58 -10.46 0.73 -0.58
C THR A 58 -10.10 -0.29 -1.65
N TRP A 59 -9.72 -1.50 -1.22
CA TRP A 59 -9.35 -2.60 -2.11
C TRP A 59 -10.56 -3.18 -2.89
N HIS A 60 -11.68 -3.35 -2.22
CA HIS A 60 -12.97 -3.76 -2.81
C HIS A 60 -14.11 -2.95 -2.19
N VAL A 61 -15.31 -3.06 -2.77
CA VAL A 61 -16.53 -2.45 -2.24
C VAL A 61 -17.50 -3.59 -1.88
N PRO A 62 -17.54 -4.04 -0.60
CA PRO A 62 -18.44 -5.12 -0.18
C PRO A 62 -19.90 -4.90 -0.59
N GLY A 63 -20.46 -5.87 -1.30
CA GLY A 63 -21.79 -5.77 -1.91
C GLY A 63 -21.81 -5.26 -3.35
N TYR A 64 -20.64 -4.95 -3.95
CA TYR A 64 -20.51 -4.58 -5.35
C TYR A 64 -19.32 -5.34 -5.98
N GLU A 65 -19.57 -6.09 -7.05
CA GLU A 65 -18.56 -6.88 -7.75
C GLU A 65 -17.97 -6.10 -8.94
N PHE A 66 -16.64 -6.01 -8.99
CA PHE A 66 -15.94 -5.45 -10.16
C PHE A 66 -15.90 -6.47 -11.29
N THR A 67 -16.55 -6.16 -12.42
CA THR A 67 -16.66 -7.07 -13.56
C THR A 67 -16.52 -6.36 -14.90
N ASP A 68 -15.89 -7.03 -15.86
CA ASP A 68 -15.79 -6.61 -17.27
C ASP A 68 -17.10 -6.88 -18.04
N SER A 69 -18.01 -7.69 -17.48
CA SER A 69 -19.28 -8.07 -18.11
C SER A 69 -20.19 -6.86 -18.31
N LEU A 70 -20.79 -6.74 -19.49
CA LEU A 70 -21.78 -5.69 -19.78
C LEU A 70 -23.01 -5.87 -18.89
N ASP A 71 -23.57 -4.75 -18.44
CA ASP A 71 -24.88 -4.76 -17.80
C ASP A 71 -25.94 -5.30 -18.77
N ALA A 72 -26.89 -6.09 -18.25
CA ALA A 72 -27.89 -6.77 -19.07
C ALA A 72 -28.80 -5.80 -19.84
N ASP A 73 -29.11 -4.66 -19.23
CA ASP A 73 -29.92 -3.58 -19.76
C ASP A 73 -29.64 -2.25 -19.03
N GLU A 74 -30.27 -1.16 -19.52
CA GLU A 74 -30.14 0.18 -18.95
C GLU A 74 -30.59 0.25 -17.48
N GLN A 75 -31.62 -0.52 -17.10
CA GLN A 75 -32.09 -0.53 -15.71
C GLN A 75 -31.02 -1.11 -14.78
N SER A 76 -30.44 -2.26 -15.16
CA SER A 76 -29.34 -2.90 -14.44
C SER A 76 -28.14 -1.98 -14.31
N TYR A 77 -27.79 -1.25 -15.38
CA TYR A 77 -26.74 -0.25 -15.37
C TYR A 77 -27.01 0.86 -14.33
N GLN A 78 -28.22 1.43 -14.30
CA GLN A 78 -28.57 2.49 -13.36
C GLN A 78 -28.59 2.00 -11.90
N GLU A 79 -29.09 0.79 -11.65
CA GLU A 79 -29.09 0.16 -10.32
C GLU A 79 -27.67 -0.09 -9.82
N ASN A 80 -26.80 -0.65 -10.66
CA ASN A 80 -25.40 -0.90 -10.34
C ASN A 80 -24.61 0.41 -10.12
N ALA A 81 -24.84 1.42 -10.96
CA ALA A 81 -24.22 2.74 -10.81
C ALA A 81 -24.65 3.42 -9.49
N ALA A 82 -25.93 3.34 -9.13
CA ALA A 82 -26.44 3.88 -7.88
C ALA A 82 -25.84 3.17 -6.65
N LEU A 83 -25.81 1.84 -6.67
CA LEU A 83 -25.23 1.03 -5.59
C LEU A 83 -23.74 1.31 -5.41
N PHE A 84 -22.98 1.33 -6.51
CA PHE A 84 -21.56 1.67 -6.50
C PHE A 84 -21.34 3.06 -5.90
N LYS A 85 -22.10 4.06 -6.38
CA LYS A 85 -21.98 5.43 -5.90
C LYS A 85 -22.26 5.54 -4.40
N GLU A 86 -23.34 4.90 -3.92
CA GLU A 86 -23.69 4.91 -2.50
C GLU A 86 -22.58 4.30 -1.64
N LYS A 87 -22.10 3.10 -2.00
CA LYS A 87 -21.11 2.39 -1.18
C LYS A 87 -19.69 2.94 -1.30
N SER A 88 -19.36 3.59 -2.41
CA SER A 88 -18.04 4.18 -2.65
C SER A 88 -17.97 5.68 -2.32
N ASP A 89 -19.08 6.34 -1.98
CA ASP A 89 -19.14 7.79 -1.72
C ASP A 89 -18.03 8.29 -0.77
N PRO A 90 -17.76 7.62 0.38
CA PRO A 90 -16.74 8.11 1.32
C PRO A 90 -15.30 7.92 0.84
N PHE A 91 -15.06 7.16 -0.22
CA PHE A 91 -13.75 6.84 -0.76
C PHE A 91 -13.44 7.71 -1.98
N ASN A 92 -12.20 8.20 -2.07
CA ASN A 92 -11.72 8.94 -3.25
C ASN A 92 -10.82 8.09 -4.15
N MET A 93 -10.48 6.87 -3.73
CA MET A 93 -9.63 5.94 -4.46
C MET A 93 -10.14 4.50 -4.35
N LEU A 94 -9.92 3.70 -5.38
CA LEU A 94 -10.31 2.29 -5.43
C LEU A 94 -9.20 1.45 -6.06
N PHE A 95 -8.93 0.27 -5.52
CA PHE A 95 -8.12 -0.71 -6.26
C PHE A 95 -8.99 -1.34 -7.34
N ILE A 96 -8.45 -1.39 -8.55
CA ILE A 96 -9.16 -1.95 -9.69
C ILE A 96 -8.19 -2.73 -10.58
N THR A 97 -8.68 -3.86 -11.08
CA THR A 97 -8.01 -4.59 -12.15
C THR A 97 -8.33 -3.89 -13.48
N PRO A 98 -7.33 -3.52 -14.29
CA PRO A 98 -7.58 -2.97 -15.63
C PRO A 98 -8.52 -3.86 -16.44
N GLY A 99 -9.55 -3.27 -17.04
CA GLY A 99 -10.62 -3.94 -17.79
C GLY A 99 -11.94 -4.13 -17.03
N ASN A 100 -11.95 -3.99 -15.69
CA ASN A 100 -13.16 -4.14 -14.87
C ASN A 100 -13.89 -2.82 -14.58
N GLU A 101 -13.39 -1.71 -15.10
CA GLU A 101 -13.97 -0.38 -14.95
C GLU A 101 -15.29 -0.21 -15.69
N LYS A 102 -16.15 0.64 -15.13
CA LYS A 102 -17.35 1.15 -15.76
C LYS A 102 -17.28 2.68 -15.82
N ASP A 103 -17.97 3.29 -16.78
CA ASP A 103 -17.96 4.75 -16.98
C ASP A 103 -18.33 5.53 -15.70
N TYR A 104 -19.26 5.01 -14.90
CA TYR A 104 -19.68 5.62 -13.63
C TYR A 104 -18.65 5.55 -12.50
N MET A 105 -17.51 4.88 -12.69
CA MET A 105 -16.39 4.83 -11.73
C MET A 105 -15.33 5.92 -11.99
N SER A 106 -15.46 6.68 -13.08
CA SER A 106 -14.45 7.65 -13.55
C SER A 106 -14.21 8.85 -12.62
N ASP A 107 -15.06 9.05 -11.61
CA ASP A 107 -14.86 10.07 -10.59
C ASP A 107 -13.76 9.68 -9.58
N LYS A 108 -13.52 8.38 -9.38
CA LYS A 108 -12.52 7.83 -8.45
C LYS A 108 -11.13 7.74 -9.06
N ILE A 109 -10.12 7.78 -8.20
CA ILE A 109 -8.73 7.49 -8.59
C ILE A 109 -8.50 5.98 -8.50
N ASN A 110 -8.04 5.39 -9.59
CA ASN A 110 -7.82 3.95 -9.70
C ASN A 110 -6.40 3.59 -9.23
N ILE A 111 -6.28 2.69 -8.26
CA ILE A 111 -5.02 2.16 -7.77
C ILE A 111 -4.74 0.83 -8.47
N LEU A 112 -3.74 0.82 -9.35
CA LEU A 112 -3.36 -0.33 -10.16
C LEU A 112 -2.29 -1.17 -9.42
N ASN A 113 -2.54 -2.45 -9.12
CA ASN A 113 -1.55 -3.33 -8.48
C ASN A 113 -1.09 -4.49 -9.39
N PRO A 114 -0.31 -4.22 -10.46
CA PRO A 114 0.02 -5.24 -11.46
C PRO A 114 1.33 -6.00 -11.16
N PHE A 115 2.18 -5.50 -10.27
CA PHE A 115 3.60 -5.87 -10.29
C PHE A 115 3.91 -7.23 -9.68
N SER A 116 3.07 -7.73 -8.77
CA SER A 116 3.25 -9.07 -8.21
C SER A 116 3.10 -10.14 -9.31
N PRO A 117 1.97 -10.20 -10.06
CA PRO A 117 1.85 -11.07 -11.23
C PRO A 117 2.97 -10.90 -12.26
N ILE A 118 3.33 -9.67 -12.61
CA ILE A 118 4.40 -9.37 -13.59
C ILE A 118 5.73 -10.02 -13.17
N LEU A 119 6.16 -9.80 -11.92
CA LEU A 119 7.42 -10.36 -11.43
C LEU A 119 7.39 -11.89 -11.43
N HIS A 120 6.27 -12.48 -10.99
CA HIS A 120 6.14 -13.94 -10.94
C HIS A 120 6.10 -14.59 -12.32
N CYS A 121 5.42 -13.99 -13.29
CA CYS A 121 5.42 -14.47 -14.67
C CYS A 121 6.83 -14.47 -15.26
N TYR A 122 7.58 -13.38 -15.09
CA TYR A 122 8.99 -13.32 -15.52
C TYR A 122 9.84 -14.44 -14.92
N LEU A 123 9.69 -14.70 -13.62
CA LEU A 123 10.49 -15.69 -12.90
C LEU A 123 10.11 -17.14 -13.23
N ASN A 124 8.83 -17.42 -13.48
CA ASN A 124 8.35 -18.74 -13.85
C ASN A 124 8.91 -19.22 -15.21
N GLU A 125 9.31 -18.29 -16.09
CA GLU A 125 9.86 -18.61 -17.41
C GLU A 125 11.38 -18.90 -17.38
N LYS A 126 12.05 -18.74 -16.23
CA LYS A 126 13.51 -18.89 -16.13
C LYS A 126 13.92 -20.32 -15.88
N SER A 127 14.66 -20.87 -16.83
CA SER A 127 15.29 -22.17 -16.67
C SER A 127 16.32 -22.14 -15.53
N GLY A 128 16.30 -23.19 -14.69
CA GLY A 128 17.26 -23.35 -13.59
C GLY A 128 16.86 -22.71 -12.27
N VAL A 129 15.70 -22.04 -12.16
CA VAL A 129 15.13 -21.64 -10.87
C VAL A 129 14.34 -22.83 -10.31
N PRO A 130 14.73 -23.42 -9.15
CA PRO A 130 14.00 -24.53 -8.55
C PRO A 130 12.55 -24.18 -8.21
N GLU A 131 11.68 -25.16 -8.45
CA GLU A 131 10.28 -25.13 -8.02
C GLU A 131 10.09 -25.85 -6.68
N GLY A 132 8.92 -25.70 -6.06
CA GLY A 132 8.58 -26.36 -4.79
C GLY A 132 8.51 -25.40 -3.59
N ALA A 133 8.65 -25.94 -2.38
CA ALA A 133 8.43 -25.21 -1.13
C ALA A 133 9.45 -24.09 -0.86
N GLU A 134 10.61 -24.16 -1.52
CA GLU A 134 11.75 -23.26 -1.32
C GLU A 134 11.96 -22.29 -2.49
N LYS A 135 11.10 -22.37 -3.51
CA LYS A 135 11.23 -21.62 -4.76
C LYS A 135 11.45 -20.11 -4.54
N ASP A 136 10.86 -19.54 -3.50
CA ASP A 136 10.91 -18.10 -3.25
C ASP A 136 12.31 -17.63 -2.81
N TYR A 137 13.07 -18.48 -2.12
CA TYR A 137 14.49 -18.22 -1.82
C TYR A 137 15.31 -18.14 -3.10
N TYR A 138 15.19 -19.15 -3.96
CA TYR A 138 15.92 -19.21 -5.22
C TYR A 138 15.52 -18.10 -6.20
N ARG A 139 14.21 -17.81 -6.28
CA ARG A 139 13.66 -16.70 -7.06
C ARG A 139 14.23 -15.36 -6.62
N SER A 140 14.25 -15.10 -5.31
CA SER A 140 14.83 -13.88 -4.74
C SER A 140 16.31 -13.74 -5.10
N ARG A 141 17.10 -14.80 -4.93
CA ARG A 141 18.53 -14.81 -5.32
C ARG A 141 18.73 -14.57 -6.81
N PHE A 142 18.00 -15.29 -7.66
CA PHE A 142 18.08 -15.16 -9.11
C PHE A 142 17.80 -13.72 -9.55
N ILE A 143 16.69 -13.12 -9.10
CA ILE A 143 16.33 -11.78 -9.52
C ILE A 143 17.28 -10.72 -8.97
N LYS A 144 17.84 -10.91 -7.76
CA LYS A 144 18.83 -10.00 -7.19
C LYS A 144 20.09 -9.93 -8.05
N GLU A 145 20.55 -11.08 -8.56
CA GLU A 145 21.72 -11.18 -9.43
C GLU A 145 21.45 -10.66 -10.85
N ASN A 146 20.19 -10.72 -11.30
CA ASN A 146 19.78 -10.35 -12.66
C ASN A 146 18.98 -9.04 -12.75
N VAL A 147 18.94 -8.22 -11.70
CA VAL A 147 18.07 -7.02 -11.63
C VAL A 147 18.36 -5.98 -12.72
N ASN A 148 19.62 -5.91 -13.19
CA ASN A 148 20.05 -5.02 -14.27
C ASN A 148 20.19 -5.73 -15.63
N ASN A 149 19.66 -6.96 -15.75
CA ASN A 149 19.67 -7.68 -17.02
C ASN A 149 18.74 -6.95 -18.01
N PRO A 150 19.22 -6.58 -19.23
CA PRO A 150 18.38 -5.92 -20.23
C PRO A 150 17.09 -6.66 -20.56
N GLU A 151 17.08 -7.99 -20.45
CA GLU A 151 15.88 -8.80 -20.65
C GLU A 151 14.78 -8.45 -19.63
N PHE A 152 15.13 -8.34 -18.34
CA PHE A 152 14.18 -7.98 -17.29
C PHE A 152 13.67 -6.55 -17.47
N GLU A 153 14.55 -5.61 -17.81
CA GLU A 153 14.14 -4.23 -18.05
C GLU A 153 13.19 -4.10 -19.25
N ASN A 154 13.47 -4.82 -20.34
CA ASN A 154 12.61 -4.83 -21.52
C ASN A 154 11.26 -5.48 -21.23
N TYR A 155 11.25 -6.54 -20.42
CA TYR A 155 10.02 -7.18 -19.96
C TYR A 155 9.16 -6.21 -19.13
N LEU A 156 9.74 -5.54 -18.13
CA LEU A 156 9.02 -4.52 -17.34
C LEU A 156 8.50 -3.37 -18.22
N ASP A 157 9.35 -2.83 -19.11
CA ASP A 157 8.96 -1.75 -20.03
C ASP A 157 7.79 -2.20 -20.95
N SER A 158 7.76 -3.46 -21.38
CA SER A 158 6.67 -4.03 -22.18
C SER A 158 5.37 -4.14 -21.38
N GLU A 159 5.42 -4.71 -20.17
CA GLU A 159 4.21 -4.88 -19.36
C GLU A 159 3.62 -3.54 -18.91
N ILE A 160 4.46 -2.56 -18.55
CA ILE A 160 4.00 -1.20 -18.21
C ILE A 160 3.31 -0.54 -19.40
N LYS A 161 3.85 -0.68 -20.62
CA LYS A 161 3.20 -0.15 -21.83
C LYS A 161 1.84 -0.78 -22.08
N LYS A 162 1.71 -2.10 -21.92
CA LYS A 162 0.42 -2.79 -22.05
C LYS A 162 -0.61 -2.22 -21.07
N ILE A 163 -0.22 -1.98 -19.81
CA ILE A 163 -1.11 -1.36 -18.82
C ILE A 163 -1.54 0.04 -19.27
N LEU A 164 -0.61 0.85 -19.78
CA LEU A 164 -0.88 2.20 -20.27
C LEU A 164 -1.84 2.21 -21.48
N GLU A 165 -1.79 1.18 -22.32
CA GLU A 165 -2.69 1.00 -23.47
C GLU A 165 -4.11 0.56 -23.05
N THR A 166 -4.26 0.02 -21.84
CA THR A 166 -5.52 -0.52 -21.30
C THR A 166 -5.97 0.23 -20.04
N LEU A 167 -5.59 1.50 -19.88
CA LEU A 167 -5.89 2.23 -18.65
C LEU A 167 -7.40 2.39 -18.45
N PRO A 168 -7.88 2.17 -17.22
CA PRO A 168 -9.30 2.22 -16.92
C PRO A 168 -9.88 3.64 -16.98
N ASN A 169 -9.06 4.66 -16.77
CA ASN A 169 -9.41 6.08 -16.91
C ASN A 169 -8.11 6.94 -16.89
N ASP A 170 -8.25 8.27 -16.88
CA ASP A 170 -7.13 9.22 -16.81
C ASP A 170 -6.74 9.65 -15.37
N LYS A 171 -7.32 9.01 -14.35
CA LYS A 171 -7.09 9.23 -12.92
C LYS A 171 -6.63 7.96 -12.24
N TYR A 172 -5.34 7.69 -12.30
CA TYR A 172 -4.78 6.49 -11.70
C TYR A 172 -3.46 6.75 -10.99
N MET A 173 -3.08 5.76 -10.20
CA MET A 173 -1.74 5.59 -9.65
C MET A 173 -1.42 4.11 -9.55
N TYR A 174 -0.17 3.79 -9.25
CA TYR A 174 0.25 2.41 -9.05
C TYR A 174 0.35 2.08 -7.56
N SER A 175 0.00 0.86 -7.21
CA SER A 175 0.48 0.16 -6.02
C SER A 175 1.58 -0.78 -6.44
N HIS A 176 2.63 -0.83 -5.65
CA HIS A 176 3.70 -1.79 -5.75
C HIS A 176 3.21 -3.19 -5.35
N ILE A 177 4.08 -4.19 -5.48
CA ILE A 177 3.95 -5.53 -4.90
C ILE A 177 3.51 -5.39 -3.44
N ASP A 178 2.38 -6.03 -3.12
CA ASP A 178 1.82 -6.14 -1.77
C ASP A 178 2.86 -6.69 -0.79
N GLU A 179 2.93 -6.14 0.43
CA GLU A 179 3.85 -6.54 1.50
C GLU A 179 5.28 -6.90 1.04
N ILE A 180 5.87 -6.08 0.17
CA ILE A 180 7.09 -6.44 -0.59
C ILE A 180 8.25 -6.94 0.29
N ALA A 181 8.39 -6.41 1.51
CA ALA A 181 9.47 -6.77 2.44
C ALA A 181 9.18 -8.04 3.27
N LEU A 182 7.96 -8.58 3.20
CA LEU A 182 7.60 -9.92 3.68
C LEU A 182 7.55 -10.94 2.54
N GLY A 183 7.80 -10.50 1.30
CA GLY A 183 7.77 -11.33 0.09
C GLY A 183 6.49 -11.18 -0.71
N GLY A 184 5.48 -10.46 -0.22
CA GLY A 184 4.18 -10.35 -0.85
C GLY A 184 3.49 -11.68 -1.04
N VAL A 185 3.27 -12.09 -2.29
CA VAL A 185 2.73 -13.43 -2.59
C VAL A 185 3.79 -14.54 -2.53
N SER A 186 5.05 -14.18 -2.24
CA SER A 186 6.18 -15.10 -2.00
C SER A 186 6.53 -15.16 -0.51
N LYS A 187 7.31 -16.17 -0.09
CA LYS A 187 7.70 -16.44 1.30
C LYS A 187 9.12 -15.97 1.65
N TRP A 188 9.73 -15.18 0.76
CA TRP A 188 11.02 -14.55 0.97
C TRP A 188 10.96 -13.09 0.54
N ALA A 189 11.56 -12.17 1.31
CA ALA A 189 11.52 -10.75 1.02
C ALA A 189 12.01 -10.48 -0.41
N VAL A 190 11.25 -9.71 -1.19
CA VAL A 190 11.69 -9.29 -2.51
C VAL A 190 12.82 -8.27 -2.31
N PRO A 191 14.01 -8.43 -2.94
CA PRO A 191 15.14 -7.55 -2.67
C PRO A 191 14.81 -6.08 -2.93
N PRO A 192 15.25 -5.13 -2.07
CA PRO A 192 14.96 -3.69 -2.26
C PRO A 192 15.38 -3.15 -3.62
N VAL A 193 16.47 -3.68 -4.19
CA VAL A 193 16.97 -3.30 -5.53
C VAL A 193 15.99 -3.66 -6.65
N VAL A 194 15.18 -4.70 -6.48
CA VAL A 194 14.16 -5.11 -7.46
C VAL A 194 12.97 -4.15 -7.40
N GLY A 195 12.50 -3.81 -6.20
CA GLY A 195 11.46 -2.79 -6.04
C GLY A 195 11.88 -1.43 -6.58
N ALA A 196 13.12 -1.02 -6.31
CA ALA A 196 13.70 0.20 -6.88
C ALA A 196 13.76 0.16 -8.42
N LYS A 197 14.11 -0.99 -9.01
CA LYS A 197 14.11 -1.18 -10.47
C LYS A 197 12.70 -1.06 -11.06
N ILE A 198 11.70 -1.68 -10.44
CA ILE A 198 10.30 -1.57 -10.88
C ILE A 198 9.88 -0.10 -10.88
N ASN A 199 10.11 0.63 -9.79
CA ASN A 199 9.80 2.06 -9.70
C ASN A 199 10.55 2.88 -10.76
N GLU A 200 11.85 2.64 -10.97
CA GLU A 200 12.64 3.28 -12.03
C GLU A 200 11.98 3.11 -13.41
N ARG A 201 11.52 1.88 -13.73
CA ARG A 201 10.87 1.60 -15.02
C ARG A 201 9.52 2.28 -15.15
N VAL A 202 8.73 2.31 -14.07
CA VAL A 202 7.48 3.08 -14.03
C VAL A 202 7.75 4.55 -14.33
N LYS A 203 8.71 5.19 -13.63
CA LYS A 203 9.03 6.61 -13.86
C LYS A 203 9.59 6.91 -15.25
N LYS A 204 10.17 5.92 -15.92
CA LYS A 204 10.64 6.04 -17.31
C LYS A 204 9.47 6.06 -18.31
N GLN A 205 8.45 5.23 -18.09
CA GLN A 205 7.29 5.13 -19.00
C GLN A 205 6.18 6.13 -18.65
N ASP A 206 5.95 6.39 -17.36
CA ASP A 206 4.92 7.26 -16.81
C ASP A 206 5.46 8.09 -15.64
N LYS A 207 6.16 9.16 -16.00
CA LYS A 207 6.93 10.01 -15.08
C LYS A 207 6.12 10.65 -13.95
N ASN A 208 4.83 10.91 -14.17
CA ASN A 208 4.01 11.70 -13.25
C ASN A 208 3.16 10.83 -12.30
N SER A 209 3.06 9.52 -12.55
CA SER A 209 2.34 8.61 -11.66
C SER A 209 2.89 8.60 -10.24
N LEU A 210 2.02 8.39 -9.26
CA LEU A 210 2.43 7.99 -7.92
C LEU A 210 2.55 6.48 -7.84
N VAL A 211 3.52 6.01 -7.05
CA VAL A 211 3.70 4.60 -6.70
C VAL A 211 3.58 4.47 -5.19
N PHE A 212 2.50 3.85 -4.73
CA PHE A 212 2.30 3.47 -3.34
C PHE A 212 2.98 2.13 -3.05
N VAL A 213 3.66 2.01 -1.92
CA VAL A 213 4.34 0.79 -1.48
C VAL A 213 3.67 0.28 -0.20
N ASP A 214 2.95 -0.84 -0.30
CA ASP A 214 2.60 -1.62 0.87
C ASP A 214 3.82 -2.44 1.31
N LEU A 215 4.43 -2.03 2.42
CA LEU A 215 5.76 -2.49 2.78
C LEU A 215 5.72 -3.80 3.57
N LEU A 216 4.76 -3.96 4.48
CA LEU A 216 4.74 -5.04 5.49
C LEU A 216 3.30 -5.39 5.94
N GLY A 217 3.02 -6.68 6.12
CA GLY A 217 1.85 -7.25 6.84
C GLY A 217 1.95 -7.22 8.36
N HIS A 218 3.14 -6.99 8.89
CA HIS A 218 3.45 -6.85 10.30
C HIS A 218 4.89 -6.35 10.46
N CYS A 219 5.22 -5.78 11.62
CA CYS A 219 6.58 -5.27 11.85
C CYS A 219 7.40 -6.10 12.84
N LYS A 220 7.04 -7.38 13.03
CA LYS A 220 7.77 -8.31 13.92
C LYS A 220 9.12 -8.76 13.37
N GLY A 221 9.33 -8.70 12.06
CA GLY A 221 10.58 -9.05 11.38
C GLY A 221 10.32 -9.63 9.99
N SER A 222 11.38 -9.95 9.26
CA SER A 222 11.27 -10.61 7.95
C SER A 222 12.58 -11.32 7.56
N THR A 223 12.55 -12.06 6.45
CA THR A 223 13.76 -12.72 5.91
C THR A 223 14.80 -11.72 5.40
N TYR A 224 14.43 -10.45 5.18
CA TYR A 224 15.37 -9.36 4.88
C TYR A 224 16.47 -9.26 5.95
N PHE A 225 16.10 -9.28 7.24
CA PHE A 225 17.06 -9.17 8.34
C PHE A 225 17.97 -10.41 8.45
N PHE A 226 17.48 -11.58 8.04
CA PHE A 226 18.32 -12.77 7.86
C PHE A 226 19.34 -12.61 6.77
N GLU A 227 18.89 -12.21 5.60
CA GLU A 227 19.78 -12.01 4.48
C GLU A 227 20.86 -10.96 4.81
N GLN A 228 20.51 -9.82 5.41
CA GLN A 228 21.50 -8.79 5.79
C GLN A 228 22.55 -9.34 6.77
N ARG A 229 22.13 -9.95 7.88
CA ARG A 229 23.07 -10.51 8.87
C ARG A 229 23.92 -11.63 8.30
N TYR A 230 23.36 -12.47 7.44
CA TYR A 230 24.11 -13.54 6.78
C TYR A 230 25.17 -12.95 5.85
N GLN A 231 24.80 -11.99 5.02
CA GLN A 231 25.71 -11.33 4.08
C GLN A 231 26.83 -10.56 4.78
N GLU A 232 26.55 -9.88 5.90
CA GLU A 232 27.58 -9.22 6.71
C GLU A 232 28.65 -10.20 7.21
N LYS A 233 28.25 -11.44 7.56
CA LYS A 233 29.15 -12.45 8.10
C LYS A 233 29.87 -13.28 7.04
N TYR A 234 29.19 -13.62 5.94
CA TYR A 234 29.66 -14.61 4.96
C TYR A 234 29.80 -14.06 3.53
N GLY A 235 29.42 -12.81 3.28
CA GLY A 235 29.55 -12.12 1.98
C GLY A 235 28.39 -12.37 1.00
N SER A 236 27.89 -13.60 0.88
CA SER A 236 26.77 -13.94 0.01
C SER A 236 25.89 -15.04 0.59
N LEU A 237 24.63 -15.13 0.15
CA LEU A 237 23.77 -16.25 0.47
C LEU A 237 24.29 -17.55 -0.18
N PRO A 238 24.16 -18.72 0.48
CA PRO A 238 24.58 -20.00 -0.06
C PRO A 238 23.64 -20.50 -1.18
N GLU A 239 24.04 -21.56 -1.88
CA GLU A 239 23.25 -22.13 -2.98
C GLU A 239 21.84 -22.53 -2.53
N ASP A 240 21.77 -23.30 -1.45
CA ASP A 240 20.55 -23.75 -0.80
C ASP A 240 20.24 -22.94 0.46
N PRO A 241 18.97 -22.88 0.92
CA PRO A 241 18.66 -22.21 2.19
C PRO A 241 19.44 -22.86 3.36
N PRO A 242 20.14 -22.08 4.20
CA PRO A 242 21.00 -22.60 5.27
C PRO A 242 20.19 -23.03 6.50
N TYR A 243 19.42 -24.11 6.35
CA TYR A 243 18.51 -24.62 7.38
C TYR A 243 19.20 -25.02 8.69
N GLU A 244 20.50 -25.27 8.67
CA GLU A 244 21.30 -25.53 9.87
C GLU A 244 21.36 -24.36 10.85
N LEU A 245 20.95 -23.16 10.41
CA LEU A 245 20.95 -21.93 11.22
C LEU A 245 19.61 -21.59 11.87
N ILE A 246 18.56 -22.38 11.60
CA ILE A 246 17.21 -22.12 12.10
C ILE A 246 16.66 -23.33 12.85
N ASP A 247 15.49 -23.17 13.48
CA ASP A 247 14.83 -24.26 14.21
C ASP A 247 14.60 -25.47 13.29
N PRO A 248 15.09 -26.68 13.64
CA PRO A 248 14.86 -27.89 12.86
C PRO A 248 13.37 -28.21 12.61
N GLU A 249 12.47 -27.80 13.52
CA GLU A 249 11.03 -27.98 13.37
C GLU A 249 10.44 -27.13 12.24
N ALA A 250 11.09 -26.01 11.87
CA ALA A 250 10.67 -25.20 10.72
C ALA A 250 10.64 -26.01 9.42
N ARG A 251 11.59 -26.96 9.24
CA ARG A 251 11.64 -27.83 8.06
C ARG A 251 10.45 -28.78 7.95
N LYS A 252 9.79 -29.07 9.07
CA LYS A 252 8.58 -29.91 9.11
C LYS A 252 7.32 -29.10 8.87
N CYS A 253 7.41 -27.77 8.86
CA CYS A 253 6.29 -26.89 8.59
C CYS A 253 5.92 -26.90 7.11
N LYS A 254 4.64 -26.60 6.82
CA LYS A 254 4.15 -26.39 5.45
C LYS A 254 4.89 -25.26 4.72
N ILE A 255 5.46 -24.30 5.44
CA ILE A 255 6.22 -23.18 4.88
C ILE A 255 7.58 -23.06 5.60
N PRO A 256 8.58 -23.88 5.22
CA PRO A 256 9.88 -23.92 5.91
C PRO A 256 10.64 -22.60 5.92
N LEU A 257 10.48 -21.78 4.87
CA LEU A 257 11.16 -20.50 4.75
C LEU A 257 10.80 -19.49 5.85
N LEU A 258 9.66 -19.67 6.54
CA LEU A 258 9.30 -18.83 7.68
C LEU A 258 10.34 -18.89 8.81
N GLY A 259 11.09 -19.99 8.93
CA GLY A 259 12.13 -20.11 9.97
C GLY A 259 13.26 -19.09 9.82
N PHE A 260 13.42 -18.48 8.64
CA PHE A 260 14.40 -17.43 8.41
C PHE A 260 13.86 -16.02 8.70
N ALA A 261 12.57 -15.86 9.00
CA ALA A 261 12.02 -14.56 9.35
C ALA A 261 12.45 -14.17 10.77
N GLN A 262 13.17 -13.06 10.88
CA GLN A 262 13.71 -12.59 12.15
C GLN A 262 13.62 -11.07 12.27
N ALA A 263 13.60 -10.58 13.50
CA ALA A 263 13.71 -9.16 13.82
C ALA A 263 15.14 -8.65 13.57
N HIS A 264 15.29 -7.33 13.57
CA HIS A 264 16.58 -6.65 13.44
C HIS A 264 17.62 -7.14 14.47
N ASN A 265 17.18 -7.49 15.68
CA ASN A 265 18.05 -7.81 16.81
C ASN A 265 18.52 -9.27 16.88
N GLY A 266 17.98 -10.18 16.09
CA GLY A 266 18.22 -11.60 16.32
C GLY A 266 16.97 -12.46 16.27
N ASN A 267 15.92 -11.94 16.90
CA ASN A 267 14.86 -12.80 17.42
C ASN A 267 14.00 -13.41 16.32
N PRO A 268 13.61 -14.69 16.45
CA PRO A 268 12.74 -15.33 15.47
C PRO A 268 11.34 -14.71 15.48
N VAL A 269 10.74 -14.54 14.30
CA VAL A 269 9.36 -14.06 14.18
C VAL A 269 8.36 -15.17 14.49
N TYR A 270 8.71 -16.41 14.15
CA TYR A 270 7.83 -17.57 14.27
C TYR A 270 8.42 -18.65 15.18
N GLN A 271 7.52 -19.37 15.82
CA GLN A 271 7.79 -20.61 16.56
C GLN A 271 7.11 -21.76 15.84
N PHE A 272 7.70 -22.96 15.91
CA PHE A 272 7.24 -24.12 15.16
C PHE A 272 6.93 -25.29 16.09
N SER A 273 5.80 -25.96 15.85
CA SER A 273 5.41 -27.14 16.61
C SER A 273 4.46 -28.01 15.79
N ASN A 274 4.72 -29.32 15.74
CA ASN A 274 3.86 -30.30 15.05
C ASN A 274 3.53 -29.96 13.58
N GLY A 275 4.46 -29.34 12.86
CA GLY A 275 4.26 -28.92 11.45
C GLY A 275 3.48 -27.61 11.29
N GLU A 276 3.05 -26.99 12.38
CA GLU A 276 2.39 -25.68 12.42
C GLU A 276 3.36 -24.58 12.89
N TYR A 277 2.92 -23.33 12.73
CA TYR A 277 3.66 -22.16 13.18
C TYR A 277 2.75 -21.15 13.89
N SER A 278 3.34 -20.39 14.82
CA SER A 278 2.70 -19.24 15.47
C SER A 278 3.70 -18.09 15.55
N TYR A 279 3.21 -16.87 15.80
CA TYR A 279 4.12 -15.76 16.11
C TYR A 279 4.83 -16.00 17.44
N THR A 280 6.08 -15.55 17.53
CA THR A 280 6.76 -15.37 18.81
C THR A 280 6.02 -14.31 19.62
N ASP A 281 5.69 -14.66 20.86
CA ASP A 281 5.08 -13.73 21.80
C ASP A 281 6.14 -12.82 22.42
N TYR A 282 5.92 -11.51 22.31
CA TYR A 282 6.70 -10.48 22.98
C TYR A 282 5.81 -9.76 23.98
N ASP A 283 6.37 -9.38 25.13
CA ASP A 283 5.73 -8.36 25.96
C ASP A 283 5.60 -7.04 25.16
N PHE A 284 4.66 -6.17 25.57
CA PHE A 284 4.31 -5.02 24.76
C PHE A 284 5.45 -4.01 24.60
N GLU A 285 6.31 -3.83 25.60
CA GLU A 285 7.45 -2.90 25.50
C GLU A 285 8.52 -3.43 24.53
N THR A 286 8.80 -4.73 24.60
CA THR A 286 9.67 -5.40 23.61
C THR A 286 9.06 -5.32 22.21
N LEU A 287 7.75 -5.56 22.08
CA LEU A 287 7.05 -5.46 20.80
C LEU A 287 7.18 -4.05 20.22
N LYS A 288 6.93 -2.98 20.99
CA LYS A 288 7.06 -1.59 20.53
C LYS A 288 8.46 -1.30 19.99
N SER A 289 9.50 -1.69 20.73
CA SER A 289 10.88 -1.47 20.30
C SER A 289 11.22 -2.23 19.00
N VAL A 290 10.86 -3.52 18.94
CA VAL A 290 11.06 -4.34 17.74
C VAL A 290 10.26 -3.80 16.56
N TRP A 291 9.01 -3.39 16.79
CA TRP A 291 8.09 -2.86 15.79
C TRP A 291 8.65 -1.58 15.14
N TYR A 292 9.07 -0.64 15.98
CA TYR A 292 9.63 0.63 15.52
C TYR A 292 10.91 0.41 14.71
N GLU A 293 11.90 -0.29 15.29
CA GLU A 293 13.21 -0.46 14.64
C GLU A 293 13.12 -1.30 13.37
N ASN A 294 12.32 -2.37 13.36
CA ASN A 294 12.11 -3.16 12.14
C ASN A 294 11.49 -2.30 11.04
N THR A 295 10.42 -1.56 11.34
CA THR A 295 9.75 -0.69 10.37
C THR A 295 10.70 0.36 9.83
N ARG A 296 11.45 1.04 10.71
CA ARG A 296 12.39 2.09 10.34
C ARG A 296 13.49 1.58 9.39
N LEU A 297 14.10 0.44 9.73
CA LEU A 297 15.20 -0.14 8.94
C LEU A 297 14.71 -0.67 7.59
N VAL A 298 13.56 -1.36 7.55
CA VAL A 298 12.98 -1.82 6.29
C VAL A 298 12.59 -0.61 5.43
N ALA A 299 11.91 0.39 5.98
CA ALA A 299 11.52 1.57 5.22
C ALA A 299 12.74 2.31 4.64
N GLN A 300 13.81 2.43 5.41
CA GLN A 300 15.08 3.00 4.92
C GLN A 300 15.67 2.21 3.75
N ALA A 301 15.63 0.88 3.80
CA ALA A 301 16.15 0.02 2.73
C ALA A 301 15.29 0.10 1.45
N TYR A 302 13.98 0.21 1.60
CA TYR A 302 13.01 0.21 0.48
C TYR A 302 12.62 1.61 -0.01
N LYS A 303 13.23 2.68 0.51
CA LYS A 303 12.85 4.09 0.22
C LYS A 303 12.77 4.47 -1.27
N ASN A 304 13.47 3.75 -2.14
CA ASN A 304 13.48 4.00 -3.59
C ASN A 304 12.41 3.21 -4.37
N CYS A 305 11.60 2.39 -3.69
CA CYS A 305 10.59 1.55 -4.33
C CYS A 305 9.28 2.29 -4.68
N GLY A 306 9.10 3.53 -4.22
CA GLY A 306 7.92 4.32 -4.57
C GLY A 306 7.96 5.73 -3.98
N ASP A 307 6.83 6.41 -4.02
CA ASP A 307 6.67 7.79 -3.59
C ASP A 307 5.87 7.92 -2.28
N VAL A 308 5.04 6.93 -1.98
CA VAL A 308 4.15 6.88 -0.80
C VAL A 308 4.25 5.51 -0.17
N PHE A 309 4.27 5.42 1.16
CA PHE A 309 4.50 4.15 1.85
C PHE A 309 3.44 3.87 2.90
N GLY A 310 3.15 2.59 3.10
CA GLY A 310 2.17 2.08 4.05
C GLY A 310 2.52 0.70 4.55
N ILE A 311 1.72 0.22 5.49
CA ILE A 311 1.70 -1.18 5.96
C ILE A 311 0.25 -1.59 6.25
N ASN A 312 -0.02 -2.89 6.35
CA ASN A 312 -1.34 -3.49 6.53
C ASN A 312 -1.44 -4.47 7.73
N ALA A 313 -0.99 -4.00 8.91
CA ALA A 313 -0.86 -4.80 10.14
C ALA A 313 -2.13 -4.91 11.03
N PHE A 314 -3.24 -5.38 10.45
CA PHE A 314 -4.58 -5.33 11.06
C PHE A 314 -4.70 -5.91 12.46
N ARG A 315 -4.17 -7.13 12.67
CA ARG A 315 -4.31 -7.84 13.95
C ARG A 315 -3.52 -7.15 15.06
N ASP A 316 -2.33 -6.67 14.75
CA ASP A 316 -1.48 -5.99 15.72
C ASP A 316 -2.05 -4.61 16.08
N PHE A 317 -2.57 -3.85 15.10
CA PHE A 317 -3.26 -2.58 15.36
C PHE A 317 -4.55 -2.77 16.16
N PHE A 318 -5.33 -3.80 15.85
CA PHE A 318 -6.50 -4.12 16.66
C PHE A 318 -6.10 -4.47 18.09
N ALA A 319 -5.06 -5.28 18.29
CA ALA A 319 -4.56 -5.66 19.61
C ALA A 319 -4.03 -4.46 20.39
N TYR A 320 -3.27 -3.58 19.73
CA TYR A 320 -2.59 -2.43 20.31
C TYR A 320 -2.72 -1.20 19.40
N PRO A 321 -3.76 -0.37 19.58
CA PRO A 321 -4.02 0.78 18.68
C PRO A 321 -2.88 1.79 18.61
N GLU A 322 -2.07 1.93 19.67
CA GLU A 322 -0.86 2.77 19.70
C GLU A 322 0.14 2.41 18.57
N LEU A 323 0.20 1.14 18.16
CA LEU A 323 1.11 0.68 17.10
C LEU A 323 0.84 1.37 15.77
N SER A 324 -0.39 1.86 15.50
CA SER A 324 -0.70 2.58 14.26
C SER A 324 0.07 3.92 14.19
N GLY A 325 0.18 4.63 15.32
CA GLY A 325 0.97 5.85 15.44
C GLY A 325 2.48 5.59 15.39
N ILE A 326 2.96 4.60 16.17
CA ILE A 326 4.38 4.18 16.21
C ILE A 326 4.87 3.80 14.80
N THR A 327 4.02 3.12 14.03
CA THR A 327 4.29 2.76 12.63
C THR A 327 4.55 4.00 11.78
N VAL A 328 3.72 5.03 11.88
CA VAL A 328 3.88 6.26 11.10
C VAL A 328 5.20 6.96 11.46
N ASP A 329 5.52 7.07 12.75
CA ASP A 329 6.79 7.66 13.19
C ASP A 329 7.99 6.85 12.67
N ALA A 330 7.93 5.52 12.69
CA ALA A 330 8.99 4.65 12.20
C ALA A 330 9.19 4.76 10.69
N LEU A 331 8.09 4.78 9.91
CA LEU A 331 8.13 5.01 8.46
C LEU A 331 8.76 6.37 8.15
N LYS A 332 8.33 7.44 8.82
CA LYS A 332 8.90 8.79 8.64
C LYS A 332 10.37 8.85 9.03
N ALA A 333 10.79 8.14 10.07
CA ALA A 333 12.19 8.06 10.47
C ALA A 333 13.07 7.31 9.44
N GLY A 334 12.54 6.25 8.81
CA GLY A 334 13.26 5.48 7.79
C GLY A 334 13.29 6.14 6.40
N LEU A 335 12.17 6.73 5.98
CA LEU A 335 11.98 7.31 4.65
C LEU A 335 12.40 8.78 4.57
N GLY A 336 12.33 9.50 5.68
CA GLY A 336 12.42 10.95 5.76
C GLY A 336 11.04 11.63 5.85
N SER A 337 10.99 12.79 6.52
CA SER A 337 9.73 13.48 6.85
C SER A 337 8.87 13.86 5.65
N LYS A 338 9.50 14.07 4.49
CA LYS A 338 8.85 14.51 3.24
C LYS A 338 8.13 13.41 2.47
N ILE A 339 8.32 12.14 2.84
CA ILE A 339 7.64 11.03 2.15
C ILE A 339 6.24 10.86 2.75
N PRO A 340 5.16 10.92 1.95
CA PRO A 340 3.81 10.66 2.43
C PRO A 340 3.63 9.23 2.95
N VAL A 341 2.80 9.09 3.99
CA VAL A 341 2.52 7.81 4.65
C VAL A 341 1.01 7.56 4.64
N TRP A 342 0.60 6.45 4.04
CA TRP A 342 -0.80 5.99 3.99
C TRP A 342 -0.92 4.62 4.63
N ILE A 343 -1.73 4.49 5.68
CA ILE A 343 -1.82 3.25 6.47
C ILE A 343 -3.07 2.46 6.08
N TYR A 344 -2.94 1.14 5.97
CA TYR A 344 -4.11 0.27 5.79
C TYR A 344 -4.78 -0.05 7.13
N PHE A 345 -6.10 -0.10 7.09
CA PHE A 345 -6.95 -0.57 8.16
C PHE A 345 -7.88 -1.69 7.67
N ASP A 346 -8.38 -2.46 8.61
CA ASP A 346 -9.26 -3.60 8.33
C ASP A 346 -10.70 -3.12 8.17
N GLY A 347 -11.18 -3.06 6.93
CA GLY A 347 -12.56 -2.70 6.63
C GLY A 347 -13.54 -3.89 6.65
N ASN A 348 -13.02 -5.11 6.74
CA ASN A 348 -13.81 -6.35 6.74
C ASN A 348 -14.08 -6.92 8.13
N GLY A 349 -13.26 -6.56 9.11
CA GLY A 349 -13.27 -7.19 10.43
C GLY A 349 -12.55 -8.55 10.45
N TYR A 350 -11.50 -8.75 9.65
CA TYR A 350 -10.60 -9.90 9.79
C TYR A 350 -10.00 -10.03 11.20
N ALA A 351 -9.70 -8.92 11.86
CA ALA A 351 -9.19 -8.90 13.24
C ALA A 351 -10.31 -8.82 14.30
N LYS A 352 -11.57 -8.69 13.89
CA LYS A 352 -12.72 -8.55 14.79
C LYS A 352 -13.00 -9.88 15.52
N PRO A 353 -13.00 -9.90 16.85
CA PRO A 353 -13.47 -11.07 17.61
C PRO A 353 -14.96 -11.34 17.37
N SER A 354 -15.35 -12.62 17.36
CA SER A 354 -16.76 -13.01 17.17
C SER A 354 -17.70 -12.49 18.27
N THR A 355 -17.17 -12.18 19.45
CA THR A 355 -17.92 -11.67 20.61
C THR A 355 -18.09 -10.15 20.62
N MET A 356 -17.42 -9.43 19.72
CA MET A 356 -17.45 -7.96 19.65
C MET A 356 -18.48 -7.52 18.61
N THR A 357 -19.20 -6.43 18.89
CA THR A 357 -20.12 -5.83 17.91
C THR A 357 -19.36 -5.09 16.82
N GLU A 358 -20.00 -4.88 15.67
CA GLU A 358 -19.42 -4.14 14.56
C GLU A 358 -19.11 -2.69 14.96
N GLN A 359 -19.96 -2.06 15.77
CA GLN A 359 -19.77 -0.68 16.22
C GLN A 359 -18.57 -0.53 17.18
N ASP A 360 -18.43 -1.45 18.14
CA ASP A 360 -17.28 -1.44 19.06
C ASP A 360 -15.97 -1.67 18.28
N TYR A 361 -16.02 -2.52 17.25
CA TYR A 361 -14.89 -2.75 16.36
C TYR A 361 -14.52 -1.49 15.57
N ILE A 362 -15.50 -0.82 14.96
CA ILE A 362 -15.28 0.43 14.21
C ILE A 362 -14.82 1.57 15.11
N GLN A 363 -15.23 1.62 16.38
CA GLN A 363 -14.65 2.58 17.35
C GLN A 363 -13.14 2.36 17.52
N ASN A 364 -12.70 1.10 17.61
CA ASN A 364 -11.28 0.77 17.66
C ASN A 364 -10.56 1.20 16.35
N VAL A 365 -11.12 0.87 15.18
CA VAL A 365 -10.56 1.30 13.88
C VAL A 365 -10.48 2.82 13.76
N LYS A 366 -11.51 3.54 14.23
CA LYS A 366 -11.53 5.02 14.28
C LYS A 366 -10.37 5.56 15.13
N CYS A 367 -10.17 4.99 16.32
CA CYS A 367 -9.04 5.35 17.18
C CYS A 367 -7.70 5.15 16.44
N GLN A 368 -7.50 3.99 15.80
CA GLN A 368 -6.27 3.71 15.04
C GLN A 368 -6.03 4.72 13.91
N ILE A 369 -7.07 5.10 13.15
CA ILE A 369 -7.00 6.08 12.06
C ILE A 369 -6.56 7.44 12.58
N TYR A 370 -7.23 7.96 13.60
CA TYR A 370 -6.92 9.29 14.13
C TYR A 370 -5.58 9.32 14.86
N THR A 371 -5.18 8.23 15.53
CA THR A 371 -3.82 8.05 16.04
C THR A 371 -2.80 8.13 14.90
N SER A 372 -2.99 7.42 13.78
CA SER A 372 -2.10 7.53 12.62
C SER A 372 -2.04 8.96 12.05
N VAL A 373 -3.18 9.66 11.96
CA VAL A 373 -3.26 11.06 11.50
C VAL A 373 -2.48 12.00 12.43
N ILE A 374 -2.63 11.85 13.76
CA ILE A 374 -1.87 12.61 14.76
C ILE A 374 -0.36 12.38 14.59
N HIS A 375 0.06 11.18 14.20
CA HIS A 375 1.48 10.87 13.93
C HIS A 375 1.96 11.32 12.54
N GLY A 376 1.07 11.84 11.68
CA GLY A 376 1.42 12.45 10.40
C GLY A 376 1.10 11.60 9.17
N ALA A 377 0.22 10.60 9.29
CA ALA A 377 -0.34 9.94 8.12
C ALA A 377 -1.18 10.94 7.30
N THR A 378 -1.01 10.88 5.99
CA THR A 378 -1.69 11.78 5.02
C THR A 378 -2.68 11.02 4.14
N GLY A 379 -3.05 9.83 4.58
CA GLY A 379 -4.05 8.99 3.92
C GLY A 379 -4.27 7.69 4.66
N ILE A 380 -5.39 7.06 4.33
CA ILE A 380 -5.81 5.78 4.88
C ILE A 380 -6.33 4.90 3.74
N LEU A 381 -6.06 3.60 3.84
CA LEU A 381 -6.52 2.59 2.90
C LEU A 381 -7.28 1.51 3.67
N PHE A 382 -8.18 0.81 3.00
CA PHE A 382 -8.92 -0.31 3.59
C PHE A 382 -8.74 -1.57 2.78
N TRP A 383 -8.39 -2.66 3.48
CA TRP A 383 -8.48 -3.99 2.90
C TRP A 383 -9.90 -4.52 3.09
N ASN A 384 -10.55 -4.84 1.97
CA ASN A 384 -11.91 -5.34 1.90
C ASN A 384 -12.00 -6.55 0.96
N ASP A 385 -12.86 -7.51 1.25
CA ASP A 385 -13.05 -8.77 0.53
C ASP A 385 -14.47 -8.73 -0.04
N TRP A 386 -14.59 -8.95 -1.34
CA TRP A 386 -15.86 -8.95 -2.06
C TRP A 386 -16.82 -10.04 -1.58
N ARG A 387 -16.32 -11.10 -0.93
CA ARG A 387 -17.10 -12.28 -0.50
C ARG A 387 -17.58 -12.23 0.94
N LYS A 388 -17.24 -11.22 1.73
CA LYS A 388 -17.45 -11.23 3.20
C LYS A 388 -18.46 -10.19 3.69
N THR A 389 -18.93 -10.48 4.91
CA THR A 389 -19.89 -9.78 5.75
C THR A 389 -19.89 -8.26 5.55
N PRO A 390 -20.94 -7.70 4.91
CA PRO A 390 -21.05 -6.26 4.69
C PRO A 390 -21.24 -5.49 6.00
N GLU A 391 -21.55 -6.12 7.14
CA GLU A 391 -21.94 -5.45 8.37
C GLU A 391 -20.83 -4.59 8.97
N VAL A 392 -19.57 -5.06 8.96
CA VAL A 392 -18.42 -4.25 9.41
C VAL A 392 -18.18 -3.10 8.44
N PHE A 393 -18.24 -3.37 7.13
CA PHE A 393 -18.07 -2.35 6.11
C PHE A 393 -19.18 -1.28 6.16
N ASP A 394 -20.42 -1.69 6.34
CA ASP A 394 -21.57 -0.79 6.44
C ASP A 394 -21.50 0.02 7.74
N ALA A 395 -21.02 -0.57 8.85
CA ALA A 395 -20.72 0.16 10.09
C ALA A 395 -19.55 1.15 9.95
N LEU A 396 -18.62 0.91 9.02
CA LEU A 396 -17.49 1.79 8.71
C LEU A 396 -17.95 3.06 7.97
N LEU A 397 -18.96 2.98 7.10
CA LEU A 397 -19.37 4.10 6.23
C LEU A 397 -19.73 5.39 7.01
N PRO A 398 -20.53 5.37 8.09
CA PRO A 398 -20.81 6.57 8.87
C PRO A 398 -19.55 7.21 9.48
N MET A 399 -18.60 6.40 9.94
CA MET A 399 -17.33 6.90 10.47
C MET A 399 -16.50 7.58 9.38
N LEU A 400 -16.47 7.02 8.16
CA LEU A 400 -15.79 7.63 7.03
C LEU A 400 -16.45 8.92 6.56
N LYS A 401 -17.78 9.02 6.67
CA LYS A 401 -18.49 10.28 6.43
C LYS A 401 -18.05 11.35 7.42
N GLU A 402 -17.98 11.03 8.71
CA GLU A 402 -17.47 11.93 9.76
C GLU A 402 -16.01 12.34 9.47
N LEU A 403 -15.16 11.40 9.04
CA LEU A 403 -13.78 11.70 8.64
C LEU A 403 -13.75 12.71 7.47
N ASN A 404 -14.55 12.48 6.42
CA ASN A 404 -14.66 13.39 5.28
C ASN A 404 -15.08 14.80 5.70
N GLU A 405 -16.06 14.91 6.60
CA GLU A 405 -16.49 16.20 7.18
C GLU A 405 -15.35 16.91 7.94
N ASN A 406 -14.42 16.16 8.55
CA ASN A 406 -13.28 16.68 9.29
C ASN A 406 -11.99 16.90 8.46
N LEU A 407 -11.94 16.52 7.17
CA LEU A 407 -10.74 16.66 6.34
C LEU A 407 -10.23 18.11 6.26
N HIS A 408 -11.14 19.09 6.32
CA HIS A 408 -10.76 20.50 6.31
C HIS A 408 -9.90 20.90 7.52
N ILE A 409 -10.04 20.22 8.67
CA ILE A 409 -9.21 20.39 9.87
C ILE A 409 -7.91 19.60 9.72
N ILE A 410 -7.99 18.34 9.27
CA ILE A 410 -6.83 17.44 9.14
C ILE A 410 -5.77 18.03 8.18
N LYS A 411 -6.20 18.71 7.11
CA LYS A 411 -5.32 19.33 6.11
C LYS A 411 -4.64 20.63 6.57
N LEU A 412 -5.07 21.21 7.70
CA LEU A 412 -4.46 22.43 8.24
C LEU A 412 -2.99 22.20 8.67
N GLU A 413 -2.28 23.28 8.90
CA GLU A 413 -0.91 23.25 9.43
C GLU A 413 -0.91 22.69 10.85
N THR A 414 0.00 21.75 11.13
CA THR A 414 0.23 21.23 12.48
C THR A 414 1.12 22.22 13.24
N LYS A 415 0.61 22.77 14.36
CA LYS A 415 1.36 23.69 15.23
C LYS A 415 2.01 23.00 16.41
N ASP A 416 1.38 21.95 16.93
CA ASP A 416 1.89 21.20 18.05
C ASP A 416 1.43 19.74 17.97
N ARG A 417 2.23 18.85 18.56
CA ARG A 417 1.95 17.42 18.69
C ARG A 417 2.51 16.93 20.02
N LYS A 418 1.66 16.30 20.83
CA LYS A 418 2.03 15.71 22.12
C LYS A 418 1.59 14.25 22.15
N ILE A 419 2.52 13.35 22.44
CA ILE A 419 2.26 11.93 22.66
C ILE A 419 2.69 11.61 24.10
N ASP A 420 1.80 10.99 24.87
CA ASP A 420 2.02 10.64 26.27
C ASP A 420 1.32 9.30 26.56
N ASN A 421 2.06 8.20 26.37
CA ASN A 421 1.52 6.84 26.41
C ASN A 421 0.30 6.72 25.49
N ASP A 422 -0.87 6.35 26.04
CA ASP A 422 -2.12 6.19 25.31
C ASP A 422 -2.80 7.51 24.88
N LEU A 423 -2.26 8.67 25.28
CA LEU A 423 -2.80 9.97 24.90
C LEU A 423 -2.03 10.56 23.72
N HIS A 424 -2.73 10.73 22.60
CA HIS A 424 -2.18 11.30 21.38
C HIS A 424 -2.92 12.60 21.07
N ILE A 425 -2.20 13.71 20.90
CA ILE A 425 -2.78 15.03 20.65
C ILE A 425 -2.06 15.73 19.50
N MET A 426 -2.83 16.37 18.64
CA MET A 426 -2.38 17.26 17.58
C MET A 426 -3.15 18.59 17.62
N ILE A 427 -2.44 19.71 17.51
CA ILE A 427 -3.02 21.04 17.36
C ILE A 427 -2.84 21.52 15.92
N LYS A 428 -3.94 21.92 15.32
CA LYS A 428 -4.04 22.45 13.96
C LYS A 428 -4.38 23.93 14.00
N GLU A 429 -3.89 24.73 13.06
CA GLU A 429 -4.23 26.16 12.97
C GLU A 429 -4.55 26.55 11.53
N ASN A 430 -5.59 27.38 11.34
CA ASN A 430 -5.93 27.94 10.05
C ASN A 430 -5.28 29.33 9.82
N GLU A 431 -5.39 29.86 8.60
CA GLU A 431 -4.81 31.15 8.22
C GLU A 431 -5.36 32.35 9.04
N LYS A 432 -6.50 32.18 9.72
CA LYS A 432 -7.11 33.19 10.61
C LYS A 432 -6.63 33.06 12.06
N GLY A 433 -5.72 32.14 12.36
CA GLY A 433 -5.23 31.87 13.72
C GLY A 433 -6.19 31.05 14.59
N GLN A 434 -7.26 30.48 14.03
CA GLN A 434 -8.16 29.60 14.79
C GLN A 434 -7.51 28.24 14.97
N LYS A 435 -7.50 27.75 16.20
CA LYS A 435 -6.85 26.49 16.58
C LYS A 435 -7.88 25.39 16.76
N TYR A 436 -7.51 24.19 16.32
CA TYR A 436 -8.29 22.98 16.48
C TYR A 436 -7.44 21.94 17.19
N ILE A 437 -8.07 21.13 18.03
CA ILE A 437 -7.47 19.96 18.65
C ILE A 437 -8.01 18.70 18.00
N ILE A 438 -7.13 17.74 17.76
CA ILE A 438 -7.46 16.34 17.48
C ILE A 438 -6.77 15.52 18.57
N ALA A 439 -7.55 14.74 19.33
CA ALA A 439 -7.04 13.89 20.40
C ALA A 439 -7.58 12.46 20.26
N SER A 440 -6.77 11.47 20.64
CA SER A 440 -7.12 10.04 20.63
C SER A 440 -6.62 9.39 21.93
N ASN A 441 -7.45 8.53 22.50
CA ASN A 441 -7.10 7.64 23.61
C ASN A 441 -6.94 6.21 23.09
N THR A 442 -5.72 5.67 23.03
CA THR A 442 -5.50 4.29 22.55
C THR A 442 -5.72 3.21 23.60
N SER A 443 -5.97 3.60 24.86
CA SER A 443 -6.33 2.65 25.91
C SER A 443 -7.69 2.01 25.60
N LYS A 444 -7.76 0.71 25.84
CA LYS A 444 -9.00 -0.08 25.72
C LYS A 444 -9.81 -0.14 27.02
N THR A 445 -9.24 0.34 28.12
CA THR A 445 -9.84 0.19 29.46
C THR A 445 -9.92 1.50 30.22
N ASP A 446 -8.96 2.40 30.02
CA ASP A 446 -8.77 3.54 30.89
C ASP A 446 -9.35 4.81 30.29
N VAL A 447 -9.98 5.61 31.15
CA VAL A 447 -10.37 6.99 30.84
C VAL A 447 -9.15 7.87 31.06
N ILE A 448 -8.76 8.64 30.05
CA ILE A 448 -7.61 9.54 30.14
C ILE A 448 -8.08 10.98 30.18
N SER A 449 -7.51 11.76 31.09
CA SER A 449 -7.78 13.19 31.15
C SER A 449 -6.60 14.02 30.64
N PHE A 450 -6.90 15.15 30.03
CA PHE A 450 -5.90 16.12 29.63
C PHE A 450 -6.44 17.55 29.67
N ASP A 451 -5.52 18.50 29.79
CA ASP A 451 -5.85 19.92 29.83
C ASP A 451 -5.89 20.49 28.40
N ILE A 452 -6.96 21.21 28.08
CA ILE A 452 -7.06 21.98 26.85
C ILE A 452 -6.71 23.43 27.18
N PRO A 453 -5.73 24.06 26.49
CA PRO A 453 -5.39 25.46 26.72
C PRO A 453 -6.63 26.36 26.65
N GLY A 454 -6.88 27.12 27.72
CA GLY A 454 -8.02 28.05 27.80
C GLY A 454 -9.39 27.41 28.05
N LYS A 455 -9.47 26.10 28.33
CA LYS A 455 -10.72 25.38 28.65
C LYS A 455 -10.55 24.51 29.89
N ASN A 456 -11.68 23.95 30.35
CA ASN A 456 -11.70 22.93 31.40
C ASN A 456 -11.00 21.64 30.94
N LYS A 457 -10.53 20.87 31.92
CA LYS A 457 -10.03 19.50 31.76
C LYS A 457 -11.03 18.65 30.96
N LYS A 458 -10.55 17.92 29.95
CA LYS A 458 -11.33 17.01 29.12
C LYS A 458 -10.97 15.57 29.46
N GLU A 459 -11.97 14.71 29.51
CA GLU A 459 -11.83 13.25 29.65
C GLU A 459 -12.18 12.59 28.32
N LEU A 460 -11.36 11.61 27.92
CA LEU A 460 -11.59 10.71 26.81
C LEU A 460 -11.85 9.32 27.36
N LEU A 461 -13.00 8.77 26.99
CA LEU A 461 -13.31 7.36 27.19
C LEU A 461 -12.32 6.47 26.43
N PRO A 462 -12.21 5.18 26.78
CA PRO A 462 -11.40 4.23 26.02
C PRO A 462 -11.70 4.28 24.53
N LEU A 463 -10.66 4.34 23.69
CA LEU A 463 -10.76 4.41 22.23
C LEU A 463 -11.51 5.65 21.70
N GLU A 464 -11.80 6.67 22.54
CA GLU A 464 -12.48 7.89 22.10
C GLU A 464 -11.53 8.77 21.29
N VAL A 465 -12.08 9.34 20.21
CA VAL A 465 -11.46 10.40 19.42
C VAL A 465 -12.24 11.69 19.65
N TYR A 466 -11.52 12.78 19.90
CA TYR A 466 -12.08 14.10 20.12
C TYR A 466 -11.52 15.12 19.13
N ILE A 467 -12.41 15.87 18.47
CA ILE A 467 -12.05 16.94 17.54
C ILE A 467 -12.86 18.19 17.91
N ALA A 468 -12.19 19.32 18.11
CA ALA A 468 -12.87 20.57 18.42
C ALA A 468 -12.06 21.82 18.08
N LEU A 469 -12.76 22.93 17.88
CA LEU A 469 -12.18 24.27 17.92
C LEU A 469 -11.78 24.61 19.37
N ILE A 470 -10.61 25.19 19.59
CA ILE A 470 -10.10 25.57 20.93
C ILE A 470 -9.80 27.06 21.07
#